data_AF-A0A4S8PT85-F1
#
_entry.id   AF-A0A4S8PT85-F1
#
_cell.length_a   1.000
_cell.length_b   1.000
_cell.length_c   1.000
_cell.angle_alpha   90.00
_cell.angle_beta   90.00
_cell.angle_gamma   90.00
#
_symmetry.space_group_name_H-M   'P 1'
#
loop_
_entity.id
_entity.type
_entity.pdbx_description
1 polymer ?
#
loop_
_entity_poly.entity_id
_entity_poly.type
_entity_poly.pdbx_seq_one_letter_code
_entity_poly.pdbx_strand_id
1 'polypeptide(L)'
;MRRIGTFIAGAIGLLLWAYLVMAAGESLRDDPVDYDIQDLDVPDPSELDLPDAGALPPEAIEPMAEPEPRREVRAIEPDVFGSPAFANAEDLERVEARAPLSETVQPAKPKVVLLHRPLSLSAGLVAFGPQQRVRLADIAETDVNRTCLAADGGSWPCGVMARTQQRLFLRNRSLACETSSAAWQGEIKARCWVGVQDVSSWLAKYGWAEAEPGSALAVLTEEARAERRGLFGEPQR
;
A
#
# COMPACT_ATOMS: atom_id res chain seq x y z
N MET A 1 31.13 -41.72 -36.88
CA MET A 1 30.69 -42.12 -35.52
C MET A 1 30.87 -41.04 -34.44
N ARG A 2 31.97 -40.26 -34.39
CA ARG A 2 32.17 -39.20 -33.35
C ARG A 2 31.14 -38.06 -33.30
N ARG A 3 30.50 -37.70 -34.43
CA ARG A 3 29.50 -36.61 -34.47
C ARG A 3 28.16 -36.98 -33.84
N ILE A 4 27.80 -38.26 -33.81
CA ILE A 4 26.52 -38.71 -33.24
C ILE A 4 26.58 -38.69 -31.70
N GLY A 5 27.73 -39.04 -31.11
CA GLY A 5 27.91 -39.03 -29.65
C GLY A 5 27.76 -37.64 -29.02
N THR A 6 28.15 -36.57 -29.72
CA THR A 6 27.99 -35.19 -29.22
C THR A 6 26.53 -34.73 -29.25
N PHE A 7 25.75 -35.16 -30.24
CA PHE A 7 24.31 -34.87 -30.27
C PHE A 7 23.55 -35.62 -29.18
N ILE A 8 23.91 -36.87 -28.92
CA ILE A 8 23.30 -37.67 -27.84
C ILE A 8 23.63 -37.07 -26.47
N ALA A 9 24.89 -36.69 -26.23
CA ALA A 9 25.29 -36.04 -24.97
C ALA A 9 24.58 -34.70 -24.76
N GLY A 10 24.42 -33.89 -25.82
CA GLY A 10 23.67 -32.62 -25.77
C GLY A 10 22.18 -32.83 -25.49
N ALA A 11 21.56 -33.83 -26.12
CA ALA A 11 20.16 -34.16 -25.88
C ALA A 11 19.91 -34.66 -24.45
N ILE A 12 20.80 -35.50 -23.92
CA ILE A 12 20.73 -35.97 -22.53
C ILE A 12 20.89 -34.79 -21.55
N GLY A 13 21.82 -33.87 -21.83
CA GLY A 13 22.00 -32.66 -21.02
C GLY A 13 20.77 -31.76 -20.98
N LEU A 14 20.12 -31.56 -22.14
CA LEU A 14 18.88 -30.77 -22.22
C LEU A 14 17.71 -31.45 -21.49
N LEU A 15 17.59 -32.77 -21.59
CA LEU A 15 16.56 -33.53 -20.87
C LEU A 15 16.78 -33.49 -19.35
N LEU A 16 18.03 -33.63 -18.88
CA LEU A 16 18.38 -33.48 -17.47
C LEU A 16 18.08 -32.08 -16.95
N TRP A 17 18.41 -31.05 -17.72
CA TRP A 17 18.10 -29.67 -17.34
C TRP A 17 16.59 -29.41 -17.28
N ALA A 18 15.84 -29.87 -18.29
CA ALA A 18 14.38 -29.75 -18.30
C ALA A 18 13.72 -30.48 -17.12
N TYR A 19 14.22 -31.68 -16.78
CA TYR A 19 13.76 -32.42 -15.61
C TYR A 19 14.04 -31.68 -14.30
N LEU A 20 15.26 -31.14 -14.12
CA LEU A 20 15.61 -30.36 -12.93
C LEU A 20 14.77 -29.09 -12.81
N VAL A 21 14.46 -28.41 -13.91
CA VAL A 21 13.59 -27.23 -13.93
C VAL A 21 12.15 -27.61 -13.54
N MET A 22 11.62 -28.73 -14.05
CA MET A 22 10.28 -29.20 -13.66
C MET A 22 10.22 -29.62 -12.19
N ALA A 23 11.20 -30.37 -11.71
CA ALA A 23 11.28 -30.79 -10.30
C ALA A 23 11.43 -29.60 -9.34
N ALA A 24 12.23 -28.59 -9.71
CA ALA A 24 12.34 -27.35 -8.94
C ALA A 24 11.03 -26.53 -8.97
N GLY A 25 10.31 -26.52 -10.10
CA GLY A 25 9.02 -25.85 -10.22
C GLY A 25 7.93 -26.46 -9.33
N GLU A 26 8.01 -27.77 -9.06
CA GLU A 26 7.10 -28.46 -8.13
C GLU A 26 7.44 -28.14 -6.66
N SER A 27 8.73 -27.97 -6.33
CA SER A 27 9.18 -27.52 -5.01
C SER A 27 8.93 -26.04 -4.72
N LEU A 28 8.82 -25.20 -5.75
CA LEU A 28 8.57 -23.75 -5.65
C LEU A 28 7.09 -23.40 -5.85
N ARG A 29 6.23 -24.41 -5.97
CA ARG A 29 4.79 -24.24 -5.90
C ARG A 29 4.45 -24.02 -4.43
N ASP A 30 4.76 -22.82 -3.94
CA ASP A 30 4.13 -22.26 -2.76
C ASP A 30 2.64 -22.38 -3.04
N ASP A 31 1.98 -23.35 -2.41
CA ASP A 31 0.55 -23.27 -2.22
C ASP A 31 0.30 -21.87 -1.66
N PRO A 32 -0.57 -21.05 -2.29
CA PRO A 32 -0.92 -19.79 -1.69
C PRO A 32 -1.38 -20.14 -0.30
N VAL A 33 -0.63 -19.69 0.71
CA VAL A 33 -1.03 -19.81 2.10
C VAL A 33 -2.34 -19.05 2.16
N ASP A 34 -3.44 -19.81 2.09
CA ASP A 34 -4.76 -19.29 2.30
C ASP A 34 -4.72 -18.86 3.75
N TYR A 35 -4.52 -17.56 3.96
CA TYR A 35 -4.77 -16.96 5.26
C TYR A 35 -6.29 -16.94 5.40
N ASP A 36 -6.88 -18.13 5.55
CA ASP A 36 -8.22 -18.25 6.06
C ASP A 36 -8.12 -17.83 7.53
N ILE A 37 -8.67 -16.67 7.82
CA ILE A 37 -8.73 -16.12 9.19
C ILE A 37 -9.51 -17.10 10.09
N GLN A 38 -10.20 -18.09 9.53
CA GLN A 38 -10.93 -19.15 10.21
C GLN A 38 -10.03 -20.32 10.69
N ASP A 39 -8.83 -20.50 10.13
CA ASP A 39 -7.87 -21.56 10.53
C ASP A 39 -6.80 -21.06 11.53
N LEU A 40 -6.86 -19.78 11.92
CA LEU A 40 -6.27 -19.36 13.19
C LEU A 40 -7.09 -20.03 14.29
N ASP A 41 -6.61 -21.17 14.80
CA ASP A 41 -7.04 -21.75 16.06
C ASP A 41 -6.77 -20.72 17.18
N VAL A 42 -7.67 -19.74 17.31
CA VAL A 42 -7.82 -18.95 18.53
C VAL A 42 -8.28 -19.95 19.56
N PRO A 43 -7.44 -20.29 20.56
CA PRO A 43 -7.85 -21.23 21.59
C PRO A 43 -9.17 -20.76 22.18
N ASP A 44 -10.15 -21.66 22.26
CA ASP A 44 -11.43 -21.34 22.88
C ASP A 44 -11.11 -20.77 24.29
N PRO A 45 -11.60 -19.56 24.64
CA PRO A 45 -11.35 -18.96 25.94
C PRO A 45 -11.81 -19.82 27.11
N SER A 46 -12.60 -20.88 26.87
CA SER A 46 -12.97 -21.90 27.87
C SER A 46 -11.92 -23.01 28.07
N GLU A 47 -10.99 -23.23 27.13
CA GLU A 47 -9.85 -24.16 27.29
C GLU A 47 -8.63 -23.47 27.90
N LEU A 48 -8.52 -22.16 27.72
CA LEU A 48 -7.63 -21.34 28.51
C LEU A 48 -8.25 -21.28 29.90
N ASP A 49 -7.60 -21.86 30.91
CA ASP A 49 -8.01 -21.88 32.33
C ASP A 49 -7.92 -20.45 32.93
N LEU A 50 -8.55 -19.50 32.24
CA LEU A 50 -8.64 -18.09 32.55
C LEU A 50 -9.75 -17.93 33.58
N PRO A 51 -9.53 -17.12 34.61
CA PRO A 51 -10.57 -16.83 35.57
C PRO A 51 -11.77 -16.18 34.85
N ASP A 52 -12.93 -16.84 34.92
CA ASP A 52 -14.19 -16.33 34.39
C ASP A 52 -14.53 -15.02 35.13
N ALA A 53 -14.31 -13.89 34.47
CA ALA A 53 -14.62 -12.57 35.02
C ALA A 53 -16.13 -12.36 35.28
N GLY A 54 -16.98 -13.30 34.85
CA GLY A 54 -18.44 -13.28 35.05
C GLY A 54 -18.97 -14.24 36.12
N ALA A 55 -18.20 -15.19 36.64
CA ALA A 55 -18.70 -16.25 37.53
C ALA A 55 -18.21 -16.16 38.98
N LEU A 56 -17.91 -14.96 39.48
CA LEU A 56 -17.83 -14.75 40.92
C LEU A 56 -19.26 -14.75 41.49
N PRO A 57 -19.58 -15.61 42.48
CA PRO A 57 -20.79 -15.44 43.27
C PRO A 57 -20.84 -13.98 43.80
N PRO A 58 -22.02 -13.35 43.88
CA PRO A 58 -22.14 -12.01 44.47
C PRO A 58 -21.74 -11.94 45.97
N GLU A 59 -21.29 -13.06 46.55
CA GLU A 59 -20.78 -13.16 47.91
C GLU A 59 -19.31 -13.60 47.90
N ALA A 60 -18.46 -12.60 47.71
CA ALA A 60 -17.20 -12.36 48.42
C ALA A 60 -16.30 -11.48 47.55
N ILE A 61 -16.82 -10.33 47.12
CA ILE A 61 -15.95 -9.16 47.03
C ILE A 61 -15.61 -8.89 48.50
N GLU A 62 -14.47 -9.39 48.98
CA GLU A 62 -13.88 -8.83 50.19
C GLU A 62 -13.96 -7.31 50.03
N PRO A 63 -14.48 -6.58 51.03
CA PRO A 63 -14.64 -5.15 50.92
C PRO A 63 -13.32 -4.62 50.40
N MET A 64 -13.40 -4.03 49.20
CA MET A 64 -12.37 -3.23 48.56
C MET A 64 -11.62 -2.55 49.70
N ALA A 65 -10.34 -2.92 49.88
CA ALA A 65 -9.55 -2.52 51.03
C ALA A 65 -9.92 -1.08 51.40
N GLU A 66 -10.29 -0.85 52.67
CA GLU A 66 -10.59 0.49 53.17
C GLU A 66 -9.57 1.43 52.56
N PRO A 67 -10.01 2.53 51.92
CA PRO A 67 -9.10 3.44 51.24
C PRO A 67 -8.01 3.79 52.26
N GLU A 68 -6.79 3.27 52.04
CA GLU A 68 -5.70 3.55 52.96
C GLU A 68 -5.64 5.07 53.13
N PRO A 69 -5.47 5.57 54.36
CA PRO A 69 -5.39 7.00 54.60
C PRO A 69 -4.39 7.57 53.60
N ARG A 70 -4.89 8.49 52.77
CA ARG A 70 -4.19 9.11 51.64
C ARG A 70 -2.74 9.32 52.02
N ARG A 71 -1.83 8.53 51.43
CA ARG A 71 -0.41 8.63 51.72
C ARG A 71 0.03 10.07 51.42
N GLU A 72 0.42 10.80 52.46
CA GLU A 72 0.93 12.16 52.31
C GLU A 72 2.17 12.13 51.42
N VAL A 73 2.02 12.62 50.19
CA VAL A 73 3.14 12.75 49.26
C VAL A 73 3.90 14.01 49.68
N ARG A 74 5.15 13.84 50.13
CA ARG A 74 6.00 14.97 50.53
C ARG A 74 6.33 15.84 49.31
N ALA A 75 6.07 17.15 49.41
CA ALA A 75 6.52 18.11 48.42
C ALA A 75 8.05 18.24 48.44
N ILE A 76 8.65 18.22 47.25
CA ILE A 76 10.06 18.56 47.04
C ILE A 76 10.05 19.98 46.46
N GLU A 77 10.60 20.95 47.20
CA GLU A 77 10.65 22.38 46.83
C GLU A 77 9.27 23.03 46.56
N PRO A 78 8.44 23.20 47.60
CA PRO A 78 7.06 23.69 47.46
C PRO A 78 6.95 25.13 46.94
N ASP A 79 8.00 25.95 47.09
CA ASP A 79 8.02 27.34 46.64
C ASP A 79 8.25 27.48 45.12
N VAL A 80 8.65 26.40 44.45
CA VAL A 80 8.99 26.40 43.01
C VAL A 80 7.93 25.67 42.17
N PHE A 81 7.34 24.59 42.71
CA PHE A 81 6.37 23.77 42.00
C PHE A 81 5.04 23.66 42.78
N GLY A 82 4.04 24.42 42.35
CA GLY A 82 2.67 24.26 42.84
C GLY A 82 1.98 23.07 42.18
N SER A 83 1.75 21.98 42.92
CA SER A 83 0.90 20.87 42.49
C SER A 83 -0.33 20.75 43.40
N PRO A 84 -1.54 20.56 42.85
CA PRO A 84 -2.74 20.33 43.64
C PRO A 84 -2.68 19.03 44.46
N ALA A 85 -1.72 18.14 44.18
CA ALA A 85 -1.47 16.95 44.97
C ALA A 85 -0.87 17.23 46.36
N PHE A 86 -0.27 18.41 46.58
CA PHE A 86 0.36 18.83 47.84
C PHE A 86 -0.46 19.86 48.63
N ALA A 87 -1.54 20.39 48.06
CA ALA A 87 -2.50 21.20 48.78
C ALA A 87 -3.39 20.29 49.63
N ASN A 88 -3.99 20.82 50.72
CA ASN A 88 -5.00 20.11 51.51
C ASN A 88 -6.16 19.74 50.57
N ALA A 89 -6.09 18.53 50.02
CA ALA A 89 -6.99 18.03 48.99
C ALA A 89 -8.31 17.53 49.58
N GLU A 90 -8.79 18.19 50.64
CA GLU A 90 -10.03 17.85 51.34
C GLU A 90 -11.25 18.23 50.49
N ASP A 91 -11.12 19.25 49.64
CA ASP A 91 -12.22 19.83 48.84
C ASP A 91 -12.08 19.62 47.32
N LEU A 92 -11.37 18.58 46.87
CA LEU A 92 -11.25 18.29 45.43
C LEU A 92 -12.51 17.57 44.92
N GLU A 93 -13.34 18.30 44.18
CA GLU A 93 -14.46 17.72 43.45
C GLU A 93 -13.98 17.18 42.10
N ARG A 94 -14.42 15.96 41.74
CA ARG A 94 -14.18 15.42 40.41
C ARG A 94 -15.03 16.20 39.41
N VAL A 95 -14.39 17.11 38.69
CA VAL A 95 -14.99 17.77 37.54
C VAL A 95 -15.02 16.78 36.37
N GLU A 96 -16.16 16.70 35.69
CA GLU A 96 -16.30 15.93 34.46
C GLU A 96 -15.23 16.33 33.44
N ALA A 97 -14.73 15.33 32.70
CA ALA A 97 -13.70 15.57 31.71
C ALA A 97 -14.18 16.61 30.68
N ARG A 98 -13.38 17.65 30.48
CA ARG A 98 -13.66 18.65 29.46
C ARG A 98 -13.76 17.96 28.08
N ALA A 99 -14.83 18.26 27.34
CA ALA A 99 -14.96 17.80 25.96
C ALA A 99 -13.77 18.26 25.09
N PRO A 100 -13.38 17.46 24.08
CA PRO A 100 -12.28 17.84 23.18
C PRO A 100 -12.54 19.21 22.54
N LEU A 101 -11.49 20.02 22.42
CA LEU A 101 -11.55 21.40 21.92
C LEU A 101 -11.95 21.49 20.44
N SER A 102 -11.89 20.38 19.71
CA SER A 102 -12.31 20.27 18.32
C SER A 102 -13.04 18.95 18.10
N GLU A 103 -14.03 18.98 17.24
CA GLU A 103 -14.67 17.78 16.73
C GLU A 103 -13.67 16.98 15.88
N THR A 104 -13.38 15.75 16.27
CA THR A 104 -12.57 14.82 15.48
C THR A 104 -13.37 14.39 14.25
N VAL A 105 -13.21 15.12 13.15
CA VAL A 105 -13.70 14.69 11.83
C VAL A 105 -12.85 13.52 11.39
N GLN A 106 -13.37 12.30 11.50
CA GLN A 106 -12.74 11.14 10.88
C GLN A 106 -12.82 11.29 9.36
N PRO A 107 -11.70 11.26 8.62
CA PRO A 107 -11.75 11.30 7.17
C PRO A 107 -12.52 10.07 6.68
N ALA A 108 -13.55 10.30 5.85
CA ALA A 108 -14.30 9.21 5.25
C ALA A 108 -13.33 8.34 4.43
N LYS A 109 -13.36 7.02 4.64
CA LYS A 109 -12.55 6.08 3.85
C LYS A 109 -12.91 6.26 2.36
N PRO A 110 -11.92 6.40 1.47
CA PRO A 110 -12.19 6.56 0.06
C PRO A 110 -12.90 5.31 -0.46
N LYS A 111 -13.98 5.52 -1.23
CA LYS A 111 -14.67 4.42 -1.90
C LYS A 111 -13.82 3.94 -3.06
N VAL A 112 -13.58 2.63 -3.13
CA VAL A 112 -12.80 2.01 -4.19
C VAL A 112 -13.72 1.15 -5.04
N VAL A 113 -13.66 1.34 -6.36
CA VAL A 113 -14.45 0.59 -7.35
C VAL A 113 -13.51 -0.18 -8.26
N LEU A 114 -13.85 -1.44 -8.52
CA LEU A 114 -13.12 -2.28 -9.46
C LEU A 114 -13.60 -2.04 -10.90
N LEU A 115 -12.70 -1.56 -11.74
CA LEU A 115 -12.95 -1.22 -13.14
C LEU A 115 -12.29 -2.24 -14.06
N HIS A 116 -13.08 -2.81 -14.97
CA HIS A 116 -12.63 -3.88 -15.86
C HIS A 116 -12.27 -3.37 -17.25
N ARG A 117 -11.40 -4.11 -17.95
CA ARG A 117 -10.99 -3.84 -19.35
C ARG A 117 -10.34 -2.45 -19.54
N PRO A 118 -9.29 -2.11 -18.79
CA PRO A 118 -8.63 -0.83 -18.96
C PRO A 118 -7.89 -0.74 -20.29
N LEU A 119 -8.06 0.40 -20.97
CA LEU A 119 -7.35 0.74 -22.19
C LEU A 119 -6.42 1.93 -21.94
N SER A 120 -5.11 1.72 -22.06
CA SER A 120 -4.12 2.80 -21.92
C SER A 120 -4.15 3.72 -23.14
N LEU A 121 -4.63 4.96 -22.98
CA LEU A 121 -4.64 5.96 -24.07
C LEU A 121 -3.28 6.65 -24.20
N SER A 122 -2.68 6.99 -23.08
CA SER A 122 -1.34 7.58 -22.88
C SER A 122 -0.83 7.12 -21.50
N ALA A 123 0.40 7.48 -21.11
CA ALA A 123 0.82 7.23 -19.73
C ALA A 123 0.21 8.31 -18.82
N GLY A 124 -0.58 7.91 -17.82
CA GLY A 124 -1.39 8.82 -17.01
C GLY A 124 -2.88 8.85 -17.36
N LEU A 125 -3.31 8.28 -18.50
CA LEU A 125 -4.72 8.27 -18.92
C LEU A 125 -5.20 6.87 -19.32
N VAL A 126 -6.27 6.40 -18.69
CA VAL A 126 -6.89 5.09 -18.91
C VAL A 126 -8.35 5.26 -19.31
N ALA A 127 -8.80 4.58 -20.36
CA ALA A 127 -10.19 4.50 -20.77
C ALA A 127 -10.86 3.20 -20.35
N PHE A 128 -12.16 3.28 -20.07
CA PHE A 128 -13.05 2.18 -19.77
C PHE A 128 -14.27 2.29 -20.69
N GLY A 129 -14.27 1.54 -21.79
CA GLY A 129 -15.29 1.70 -22.84
C GLY A 129 -15.22 3.07 -23.55
N PRO A 130 -16.32 3.52 -24.19
CA PRO A 130 -16.30 4.68 -25.07
C PRO A 130 -16.36 6.04 -24.35
N GLN A 131 -16.94 6.08 -23.15
CA GLN A 131 -17.32 7.33 -22.49
C GLN A 131 -16.58 7.59 -21.17
N GLN A 132 -15.88 6.61 -20.62
CA GLN A 132 -15.27 6.74 -19.29
C GLN A 132 -13.75 6.81 -19.41
N ARG A 133 -13.17 7.84 -18.82
CA ARG A 133 -11.73 8.05 -18.74
C ARG A 133 -11.34 8.33 -17.30
N VAL A 134 -10.18 7.83 -16.90
CA VAL A 134 -9.54 8.10 -15.61
C VAL A 134 -8.15 8.67 -15.88
N ARG A 135 -7.95 9.92 -15.48
CA ARG A 135 -6.64 10.54 -15.32
C ARG A 135 -6.06 10.11 -13.98
N LEU A 136 -4.87 9.54 -14.00
CA LEU A 136 -4.21 9.06 -12.80
C LEU A 136 -3.81 10.25 -11.91
N ALA A 137 -4.10 10.14 -10.61
CA ALA A 137 -3.76 11.18 -9.65
C ALA A 137 -2.24 11.33 -9.47
N ASP A 138 -1.79 12.50 -9.01
CA ASP A 138 -0.43 12.76 -8.53
C ASP A 138 0.70 12.73 -9.58
N ILE A 139 0.38 12.47 -10.85
CA ILE A 139 1.29 12.50 -12.00
C ILE A 139 0.72 13.31 -13.17
N ALA A 140 1.60 13.92 -13.94
CA ALA A 140 1.29 14.52 -15.23
C ALA A 140 1.18 13.45 -16.31
N GLU A 141 0.14 13.54 -17.13
CA GLU A 141 -0.01 12.70 -18.32
C GLU A 141 1.17 12.93 -19.27
N THR A 142 1.78 11.86 -19.73
CA THR A 142 2.77 11.90 -20.80
C THR A 142 2.06 11.74 -22.14
N ASP A 143 2.02 12.83 -22.92
CA ASP A 143 1.44 12.84 -24.26
C ASP A 143 2.05 11.73 -25.13
N VAL A 144 1.21 11.00 -25.86
CA VAL A 144 1.65 9.88 -26.71
C VAL A 144 2.61 10.32 -27.82
N ASN A 145 2.51 11.56 -28.27
CA ASN A 145 3.35 12.15 -29.30
C ASN A 145 4.59 12.84 -28.73
N ARG A 146 4.80 12.80 -27.39
CA ARG A 146 6.01 13.34 -26.77
C ARG A 146 7.24 12.66 -27.34
N THR A 147 8.21 13.47 -27.75
CA THR A 147 9.56 13.03 -28.10
C THR A 147 10.54 13.47 -27.02
N CYS A 148 11.55 12.64 -26.79
CA CYS A 148 12.62 12.90 -25.82
C CYS A 148 13.97 12.89 -26.54
N LEU A 149 14.92 13.64 -26.00
CA LEU A 149 16.30 13.67 -26.49
C LEU A 149 17.12 12.56 -25.83
N ALA A 150 17.83 11.79 -26.64
CA ALA A 150 18.83 10.82 -26.22
C ALA A 150 20.16 11.52 -25.93
N ALA A 151 21.08 10.86 -25.19
CA ALA A 151 22.40 11.42 -24.89
C ALA A 151 23.26 11.63 -26.13
N ASP A 152 23.02 10.88 -27.20
CA ASP A 152 23.71 11.02 -28.49
C ASP A 152 23.15 12.17 -29.35
N GLY A 153 22.16 12.92 -28.84
CA GLY A 153 21.48 14.00 -29.55
C GLY A 153 20.35 13.53 -30.46
N GLY A 154 20.08 12.23 -30.55
CA GLY A 154 18.94 11.67 -31.25
C GLY A 154 17.61 12.00 -30.56
N SER A 155 16.50 11.95 -31.32
CA SER A 155 15.14 12.07 -30.78
C SER A 155 14.44 10.73 -30.86
N TRP A 156 13.68 10.38 -29.82
CA TRP A 156 12.96 9.11 -29.76
C TRP A 156 11.52 9.28 -29.24
N PRO A 157 10.57 8.40 -29.64
CA PRO A 157 9.14 8.54 -29.35
C PRO A 157 8.83 8.05 -27.92
N CYS A 158 9.31 8.78 -26.92
CA CYS A 158 9.19 8.42 -25.52
C CYS A 158 7.73 8.36 -25.02
N GLY A 159 6.83 9.16 -25.57
CA GLY A 159 5.39 9.08 -25.26
C GLY A 159 4.74 7.75 -25.65
N VAL A 160 5.09 7.23 -26.83
CA VAL A 160 4.62 5.92 -27.31
C VAL A 160 5.16 4.79 -26.42
N MET A 161 6.43 4.90 -26.02
CA MET A 161 7.05 3.96 -25.08
C MET A 161 6.38 4.00 -23.71
N ALA A 162 6.17 5.19 -23.14
CA ALA A 162 5.49 5.35 -21.85
C ALA A 162 4.10 4.73 -21.85
N ARG A 163 3.28 5.00 -22.88
CA ARG A 163 1.97 4.34 -23.06
C ARG A 163 2.10 2.82 -23.15
N THR A 164 3.10 2.34 -23.87
CA THR A 164 3.34 0.90 -24.02
C THR A 164 3.69 0.26 -22.68
N GLN A 165 4.50 0.91 -21.87
CA GLN A 165 4.91 0.44 -20.55
C GLN A 165 3.74 0.45 -19.57
N GLN A 166 2.90 1.48 -19.58
CA GLN A 166 1.65 1.45 -18.83
C GLN A 166 0.76 0.28 -19.27
N ARG A 167 0.56 0.07 -20.57
CA ARG A 167 -0.23 -1.06 -21.10
C ARG A 167 0.33 -2.42 -20.65
N LEU A 168 1.66 -2.58 -20.68
CA LEU A 168 2.38 -3.78 -20.22
C LEU A 168 2.36 -3.94 -18.70
N PHE A 169 2.22 -2.86 -17.95
CA PHE A 169 2.03 -2.92 -16.51
C PHE A 169 0.60 -3.38 -16.18
N LEU A 170 -0.41 -2.78 -16.82
CA LEU A 170 -1.81 -3.13 -16.62
C LEU A 170 -2.13 -4.57 -17.05
N ARG A 171 -1.57 -5.06 -18.17
CA ARG A 171 -1.79 -6.41 -18.75
C ARG A 171 -3.26 -6.88 -18.76
N ASN A 172 -4.19 -5.97 -19.06
CA ASN A 172 -5.63 -6.27 -19.06
C ASN A 172 -6.18 -6.73 -17.69
N ARG A 173 -5.46 -6.49 -16.59
CA ARG A 173 -5.95 -6.68 -15.22
C ARG A 173 -6.91 -5.55 -14.87
N SER A 174 -7.87 -5.82 -14.00
CA SER A 174 -8.79 -4.81 -13.51
C SER A 174 -8.07 -3.78 -12.64
N LEU A 175 -8.53 -2.53 -12.66
CA LEU A 175 -8.01 -1.44 -11.86
C LEU A 175 -8.95 -1.18 -10.69
N ALA A 176 -8.45 -1.21 -9.47
CA ALA A 176 -9.17 -0.67 -8.32
C ALA A 176 -8.93 0.84 -8.32
N CYS A 177 -9.96 1.68 -8.38
CA CYS A 177 -9.81 3.14 -8.42
C CYS A 177 -10.64 3.82 -7.33
N GLU A 178 -10.10 4.90 -6.75
CA GLU A 178 -10.84 5.77 -5.83
C GLU A 178 -11.91 6.55 -6.59
N THR A 179 -13.13 6.05 -6.56
CA THR A 179 -14.31 6.72 -7.14
C THR A 179 -15.57 6.32 -6.39
N SER A 180 -16.54 7.23 -6.34
CA SER A 180 -17.81 6.99 -5.65
C SER A 180 -18.75 6.04 -6.40
N SER A 181 -18.54 5.83 -7.71
CA SER A 181 -19.40 5.00 -8.56
C SER A 181 -18.67 4.50 -9.81
N ALA A 182 -19.08 3.34 -10.32
CA ALA A 182 -18.67 2.83 -11.64
C ALA A 182 -19.41 3.51 -12.81
N ALA A 183 -20.47 4.26 -12.54
CA ALA A 183 -21.41 4.77 -13.54
C ALA A 183 -21.21 6.25 -13.90
N TRP A 184 -19.96 6.73 -13.96
CA TRP A 184 -19.68 8.10 -14.40
C TRP A 184 -19.58 8.19 -15.92
N GLN A 185 -19.68 9.40 -16.46
CA GLN A 185 -19.39 9.70 -17.86
C GLN A 185 -18.34 10.80 -17.93
N GLY A 186 -17.51 10.79 -18.97
CA GLY A 186 -16.42 11.74 -19.15
C GLY A 186 -15.13 11.30 -18.46
N GLU A 187 -14.34 12.28 -18.03
CA GLU A 187 -13.04 12.08 -17.40
C GLU A 187 -13.11 12.43 -15.91
N ILE A 188 -12.55 11.55 -15.08
CA ILE A 188 -12.31 11.81 -13.65
C ILE A 188 -10.82 11.71 -13.35
N LYS A 189 -10.38 12.35 -12.26
CA LYS A 189 -9.04 12.15 -11.71
C LYS A 189 -9.13 11.25 -10.48
N ALA A 190 -8.38 10.15 -10.45
CA ALA A 190 -8.44 9.18 -9.36
C ALA A 190 -7.10 8.48 -9.15
N ARG A 191 -6.84 8.05 -7.92
CA ARG A 191 -5.78 7.10 -7.63
C ARG A 191 -6.27 5.69 -7.96
N CYS A 192 -5.40 4.89 -8.58
CA CYS A 192 -5.75 3.54 -9.01
C CYS A 192 -4.63 2.55 -8.76
N TRP A 193 -5.00 1.29 -8.49
CA TRP A 193 -4.09 0.20 -8.20
C TRP A 193 -4.33 -1.00 -9.09
N VAL A 194 -3.24 -1.72 -9.34
CA VAL A 194 -3.28 -3.09 -9.84
C VAL A 194 -2.76 -4.01 -8.74
N GLY A 195 -3.66 -4.78 -8.12
CA GLY A 195 -3.34 -5.48 -6.88
C GLY A 195 -3.00 -4.45 -5.80
N VAL A 196 -1.81 -4.55 -5.21
CA VAL A 196 -1.30 -3.62 -4.19
C VAL A 196 -0.49 -2.45 -4.76
N GLN A 197 -0.18 -2.48 -6.07
CA GLN A 197 0.72 -1.51 -6.69
C GLN A 197 -0.07 -0.29 -7.20
N ASP A 198 0.22 0.88 -6.65
CA ASP A 198 -0.29 2.16 -7.15
C ASP A 198 0.29 2.46 -8.55
N VAL A 199 -0.59 2.75 -9.51
CA VAL A 199 -0.21 2.91 -10.92
C VAL A 199 0.61 4.19 -11.11
N SER A 200 0.20 5.29 -10.47
CA SER A 200 0.90 6.58 -10.54
C SER A 200 2.33 6.47 -10.00
N SER A 201 2.48 5.84 -8.84
CA SER A 201 3.77 5.60 -8.19
C SER A 201 4.67 4.72 -9.05
N TRP A 202 4.12 3.68 -9.68
CA TRP A 202 4.89 2.84 -10.61
C TRP A 202 5.38 3.65 -11.82
N LEU A 203 4.50 4.45 -12.44
CA LEU A 203 4.88 5.29 -13.57
C LEU A 203 5.96 6.31 -13.19
N ALA A 204 5.83 6.98 -12.04
CA ALA A 204 6.82 7.94 -11.54
C ALA A 204 8.18 7.26 -11.26
N LYS A 205 8.18 6.13 -10.55
CA LYS A 205 9.39 5.38 -10.14
C LYS A 205 10.21 4.85 -11.32
N TYR A 206 9.53 4.45 -12.39
CA TYR A 206 10.20 3.97 -13.61
C TYR A 206 10.36 5.06 -14.67
N GLY A 207 9.99 6.30 -14.34
CA GLY A 207 10.17 7.46 -15.20
C GLY A 207 9.28 7.48 -16.43
N TRP A 208 8.12 6.83 -16.43
CA TRP A 208 7.15 6.85 -17.54
C TRP A 208 6.12 7.98 -17.43
N ALA A 209 6.09 8.67 -16.29
CA ALA A 209 5.35 9.91 -16.08
C ALA A 209 6.09 10.76 -15.03
N GLU A 210 5.90 12.08 -15.09
CA GLU A 210 6.46 13.00 -14.10
C GLU A 210 5.42 13.29 -13.02
N ALA A 211 5.83 13.38 -11.76
CA ALA A 211 4.93 13.78 -10.69
C ALA A 211 4.41 15.21 -10.90
N GLU A 212 3.16 15.47 -10.50
CA GLU A 212 2.64 16.84 -10.48
C GLU A 212 3.35 17.68 -9.40
N PRO A 213 3.43 19.03 -9.55
CA PRO A 213 4.00 19.89 -8.53
C PRO A 213 3.32 19.70 -7.17
N GLY A 214 4.13 19.52 -6.11
CA GLY A 214 3.62 19.30 -4.74
C GLY A 214 3.15 17.88 -4.44
N SER A 215 3.22 16.96 -5.41
CA SER A 215 2.93 15.54 -5.20
C SER A 215 4.00 14.87 -4.34
N ALA A 216 3.57 13.92 -3.49
CA ALA A 216 4.48 13.05 -2.76
C ALA A 216 5.33 12.15 -3.69
N LEU A 217 4.91 11.98 -4.95
CA LEU A 217 5.62 11.17 -5.95
C LEU A 217 6.84 11.89 -6.56
N ALA A 218 7.06 13.18 -6.24
CA ALA A 218 8.18 13.95 -6.78
C ALA A 218 9.53 13.26 -6.52
N VAL A 219 9.72 12.66 -5.34
CA VAL A 219 10.94 11.91 -4.99
C VAL A 219 11.17 10.75 -5.97
N LEU A 220 10.12 10.01 -6.33
CA LEU A 220 10.23 8.89 -7.28
C LEU A 220 10.61 9.36 -8.69
N THR A 221 10.10 10.51 -9.12
CA THR A 221 10.48 11.11 -10.41
C THR A 221 11.94 11.58 -10.40
N GLU A 222 12.41 12.16 -9.30
CA GLU A 222 13.83 12.54 -9.17
C GLU A 222 14.76 11.33 -9.16
N GLU A 223 14.39 10.24 -8.46
CA GLU A 223 15.11 8.97 -8.52
C GLU A 223 15.17 8.42 -9.95
N ALA A 224 14.03 8.43 -10.66
CA ALA A 224 13.98 7.99 -12.05
C ALA A 224 14.87 8.83 -12.97
N ARG A 225 14.97 10.15 -12.72
CA ARG A 225 15.86 11.04 -13.47
C ARG A 225 17.34 10.77 -13.17
N ALA A 226 17.68 10.62 -11.89
CA ALA A 226 19.05 10.31 -11.45
C ALA A 226 19.54 8.98 -12.05
N GLU A 227 18.65 8.00 -12.13
CA GLU A 227 18.93 6.69 -12.71
C GLU A 227 18.73 6.61 -14.23
N ARG A 228 18.38 7.72 -14.89
CA ARG A 228 18.11 7.79 -16.35
C ARG A 228 17.10 6.72 -16.81
N ARG A 229 16.00 6.58 -16.07
CA ARG A 229 14.89 5.65 -16.39
C ARG A 229 13.84 6.34 -17.26
N GLY A 230 13.16 5.54 -18.08
CA GLY A 230 12.00 5.96 -18.87
C GLY A 230 12.26 7.20 -19.73
N LEU A 231 11.47 8.24 -19.51
CA LEU A 231 11.53 9.55 -20.19
C LEU A 231 12.88 10.25 -20.06
N PHE A 232 13.66 9.93 -19.02
CA PHE A 232 14.96 10.53 -18.74
C PHE A 232 16.14 9.68 -19.23
N GLY A 233 15.82 8.54 -19.84
CA GLY A 233 16.79 7.56 -20.30
C GLY A 233 17.07 7.62 -21.79
N GLU A 234 17.82 6.61 -22.23
CA GLU A 234 18.09 6.36 -23.62
C GLU A 234 16.96 5.56 -24.28
N PRO A 235 16.83 5.61 -25.62
CA PRO A 235 15.84 4.82 -26.35
C PRO A 235 16.01 3.33 -26.01
N GLN A 236 14.97 2.72 -25.46
CA GLN A 236 14.94 1.27 -25.22
C GLN A 236 14.77 0.59 -26.59
N ARG A 237 15.76 -0.22 -26.98
CA ARG A 237 15.84 -0.87 -28.30
C ARG A 237 15.10 -2.19 -28.34
#